data_AF-A0A914JA20-F1
#
_entry.id   AF-A0A914JA20-F1
#
_cell.length_a   1.000
_cell.length_b   1.000
_cell.length_c   1.000
_cell.angle_alpha   90.00
_cell.angle_beta   90.00
_cell.angle_gamma   90.00
#
_symmetry.space_group_name_H-M   'P 1'
#
loop_
_entity.id
_entity.type
_entity.pdbx_description
1 polymer ?
#
loop_
_entity_poly.entity_id
_entity_poly.type
_entity_poly.pdbx_seq_one_letter_code
_entity_poly.pdbx_strand_id
1 'polypeptide(L)'
;MSQIRLDLPQLQVKLLINAMRSLKVGGSVVYSTCSLSPMQNDAVIENAAVIAEREFGIKCFEKSLIRLQKHLAPTKLYTFAKNSQRGILVLPNLRSNFGPMYVCKLQRAA
;
A
#
# COMPACT_ATOMS: atom_id res chain seq x y z
N MET A 1 -23.62 -0.13 -9.86
CA MET A 1 -22.13 -0.05 -9.88
C MET A 1 -21.65 -0.81 -11.11
N SER A 2 -20.71 -0.28 -11.90
CA SER A 2 -20.20 -0.99 -13.08
C SER A 2 -19.28 -2.16 -12.69
N GLN A 3 -19.29 -3.24 -13.47
CA GLN A 3 -18.46 -4.42 -13.25
C GLN A 3 -16.97 -4.07 -13.10
N ILE A 4 -16.49 -3.12 -13.91
CA ILE A 4 -15.11 -2.59 -13.86
C ILE A 4 -14.72 -2.10 -12.46
N ARG A 5 -15.63 -1.48 -11.71
CA ARG A 5 -15.33 -0.98 -10.36
C ARG A 5 -15.22 -2.11 -9.32
N LEU A 6 -15.97 -3.19 -9.51
CA LEU A 6 -15.95 -4.35 -8.61
C LEU A 6 -14.67 -5.18 -8.79
N ASP A 7 -14.13 -5.20 -10.01
CA ASP A 7 -12.93 -5.98 -10.36
C ASP A 7 -11.61 -5.22 -10.13
N LEU A 8 -11.69 -3.94 -9.75
CA LEU A 8 -10.52 -3.09 -9.58
C LEU A 8 -9.54 -3.58 -8.50
N PRO A 9 -9.97 -4.04 -7.30
CA PRO A 9 -9.07 -4.62 -6.31
C PRO A 9 -8.29 -5.83 -6.85
N GLN A 10 -8.95 -6.69 -7.63
CA GLN A 10 -8.35 -7.88 -8.22
C GLN A 10 -7.28 -7.50 -9.25
N LEU A 11 -7.52 -6.44 -10.04
CA LEU A 11 -6.51 -5.87 -10.92
C LEU A 11 -5.32 -5.30 -10.14
N GLN A 12 -5.57 -4.55 -9.06
CA GLN A 12 -4.52 -4.00 -8.21
C GLN A 12 -3.63 -5.09 -7.60
N VAL A 13 -4.23 -6.18 -7.12
CA VAL A 13 -3.49 -7.36 -6.63
C VAL A 13 -2.59 -7.94 -7.73
N LYS A 14 -3.13 -8.15 -8.94
CA LYS A 14 -2.35 -8.67 -10.08
C LYS A 14 -1.16 -7.76 -10.43
N LEU A 15 -1.37 -6.44 -10.44
CA LEU A 15 -0.31 -5.46 -10.71
C LEU A 15 0.78 -5.51 -9.63
N LEU A 16 0.40 -5.57 -8.35
CA LEU A 16 1.35 -5.63 -7.25
C LEU A 16 2.18 -6.93 -7.27
N ILE A 17 1.55 -8.08 -7.53
CA ILE A 17 2.25 -9.36 -7.67
C ILE A 17 3.31 -9.29 -8.79
N ASN A 18 2.96 -8.72 -9.95
CA ASN A 18 3.91 -8.58 -11.05
C ASN A 18 5.07 -7.63 -10.72
N ALA A 19 4.81 -6.57 -9.96
CA ALA A 19 5.86 -5.71 -9.45
C ALA A 19 6.80 -6.46 -8.48
N MET A 20 6.25 -7.25 -7.56
CA MET A 20 7.03 -8.09 -6.62
C MET A 20 7.88 -9.14 -7.34
N ARG A 21 7.35 -9.76 -8.40
CA ARG A 21 8.09 -10.70 -9.28
C ARG A 21 9.28 -10.07 -9.99
N SER A 22 9.18 -8.78 -10.27
CA SER A 22 10.21 -8.00 -10.96
C SER A 22 11.31 -7.49 -10.01
N LEU A 23 11.14 -7.64 -8.68
CA LEU A 23 12.15 -7.25 -7.72
C LEU A 23 13.31 -8.25 -7.72
N LYS A 24 14.55 -7.74 -7.73
CA LYS A 24 15.70 -8.51 -7.25
C LYS A 24 15.54 -8.82 -5.76
N VAL A 25 16.24 -9.86 -5.27
CA VAL A 25 16.39 -10.13 -3.84
C VAL A 25 16.85 -8.85 -3.11
N GLY A 26 16.20 -8.54 -1.98
CA GLY A 26 16.42 -7.31 -1.23
C GLY A 26 15.89 -6.03 -1.90
N GLY A 27 15.36 -6.09 -3.12
CA GLY A 27 14.68 -4.98 -3.79
C GLY A 27 13.37 -4.60 -3.10
N SER A 28 12.92 -3.36 -3.27
CA SER A 28 11.68 -2.85 -2.68
C SER A 28 10.69 -2.36 -3.72
N VAL A 29 9.40 -2.52 -3.43
CA VAL A 29 8.29 -1.92 -4.17
C VAL A 29 7.50 -1.02 -3.23
N VAL A 30 6.97 0.09 -3.76
CA VAL A 30 6.00 0.93 -3.07
C VAL A 30 4.67 0.77 -3.79
N TYR A 31 3.66 0.31 -3.05
CA TYR A 31 2.28 0.32 -3.50
C TYR A 31 1.60 1.57 -2.98
N SER A 32 0.86 2.27 -3.83
CA SER A 32 0.12 3.46 -3.45
C SER A 32 -1.19 3.58 -4.20
N THR A 33 -2.19 4.18 -3.56
CA THR A 33 -3.47 4.54 -4.20
C THR A 33 -3.91 5.92 -3.75
N CYS A 34 -4.83 6.52 -4.51
CA CYS A 34 -5.60 7.68 -4.08
C CYS A 34 -7.00 7.28 -3.58
N SER A 35 -7.09 6.19 -2.80
CA SER A 35 -8.35 5.64 -2.31
C SER A 35 -8.39 5.58 -0.78
N LEU A 36 -9.57 5.84 -0.21
CA LEU A 36 -9.86 5.57 1.22
C LEU A 36 -10.29 4.12 1.46
N SER A 37 -10.56 3.35 0.41
CA SER A 37 -11.14 2.01 0.53
C SER A 37 -10.13 0.99 1.07
N PRO A 38 -10.41 0.32 2.21
CA PRO A 38 -9.54 -0.75 2.71
C PRO A 38 -9.36 -1.90 1.72
N MET A 39 -10.39 -2.16 0.90
CA MET A 39 -10.37 -3.20 -0.15
C MET A 39 -9.37 -2.92 -1.27
N GLN A 40 -9.01 -1.65 -1.49
CA GLN A 40 -7.99 -1.24 -2.46
C GLN A 40 -6.62 -0.97 -1.81
N ASN A 41 -6.55 -1.01 -0.47
CA ASN A 41 -5.39 -0.63 0.32
C ASN A 41 -4.82 -1.86 1.03
N ASP A 42 -5.07 -2.00 2.34
CA ASP A 42 -4.52 -3.07 3.18
C ASP A 42 -4.87 -4.47 2.62
N ALA A 43 -6.10 -4.68 2.11
CA ALA A 43 -6.50 -5.96 1.55
C ALA A 43 -5.73 -6.34 0.26
N VAL A 44 -5.34 -5.35 -0.55
CA VAL A 44 -4.50 -5.60 -1.75
C VAL A 44 -3.11 -6.06 -1.33
N ILE A 45 -2.53 -5.43 -0.30
CA ILE A 45 -1.22 -5.81 0.24
C ILE A 45 -1.23 -7.25 0.75
N GLU A 46 -2.24 -7.60 1.56
CA GLU A 46 -2.38 -8.93 2.15
C GLU A 46 -2.56 -10.01 1.09
N ASN A 47 -3.51 -9.80 0.16
CA ASN A 47 -3.79 -10.75 -0.91
C ASN A 47 -2.58 -10.94 -1.83
N ALA A 48 -1.90 -9.85 -2.22
CA ALA A 48 -0.72 -9.93 -3.08
C ALA A 48 0.42 -10.67 -2.39
N ALA A 49 0.66 -10.44 -1.09
CA ALA A 49 1.70 -11.13 -0.34
C ALA A 49 1.43 -12.64 -0.25
N VAL A 50 0.21 -13.04 0.11
CA VAL A 50 -0.17 -14.46 0.21
C VAL A 50 -0.04 -15.16 -1.14
N ILE A 51 -0.56 -14.56 -2.22
CA ILE A 51 -0.51 -15.16 -3.55
C ILE A 51 0.94 -15.20 -4.08
N ALA A 52 1.73 -14.14 -3.86
CA ALA A 52 3.14 -14.10 -4.28
C ALA A 52 3.97 -15.20 -3.62
N GLU A 53 3.78 -15.45 -2.32
CA GLU A 53 4.49 -16.50 -1.59
C GLU A 53 4.00 -17.89 -2.04
N ARG A 54 2.68 -18.11 -2.12
CA ARG A 54 2.09 -19.41 -2.46
C ARG A 54 2.38 -19.84 -3.90
N GLU A 55 2.17 -18.96 -4.88
CA GLU A 55 2.20 -19.32 -6.30
C GLU A 55 3.58 -19.14 -6.94
N PHE A 56 4.43 -18.29 -6.36
CA PHE A 56 5.73 -17.91 -6.97
C PHE A 56 6.91 -18.05 -6.02
N GLY A 57 6.72 -18.46 -4.75
CA GLY A 57 7.79 -18.53 -3.77
C GLY A 57 8.43 -17.17 -3.44
N ILE A 58 7.75 -16.07 -3.75
CA ILE A 58 8.27 -14.71 -3.52
C ILE A 58 7.71 -14.19 -2.20
N LYS A 59 8.56 -14.19 -1.20
CA LYS A 59 8.26 -13.59 0.09
C LYS A 59 8.66 -12.13 0.10
N CYS A 60 7.75 -11.25 0.49
CA CYS A 60 8.05 -9.85 0.77
C CYS A 60 7.56 -9.47 2.16
N PHE A 61 8.28 -8.57 2.80
CA PHE A 61 7.94 -8.05 4.12
C PHE A 61 7.65 -6.57 4.05
N GLU A 62 6.66 -6.13 4.83
CA GLU A 62 6.37 -4.72 5.02
C GLU A 62 7.56 -4.00 5.67
N LYS A 63 7.88 -2.83 5.13
CA LYS A 63 8.82 -1.90 5.74
C LYS A 63 8.07 -0.75 6.38
N SER A 64 8.23 -0.66 7.70
CA SER A 64 7.62 0.39 8.50
C SER A 64 7.94 1.78 7.95
N LEU A 65 6.89 2.55 7.71
CA LEU A 65 6.96 3.96 7.30
C LEU A 65 6.80 4.92 8.49
N ILE A 66 6.95 4.42 9.72
CA ILE A 66 6.75 5.24 10.94
C ILE A 66 7.70 6.43 11.00
N ARG A 67 8.95 6.29 10.52
CA ARG A 67 9.90 7.40 10.48
C ARG A 67 9.41 8.51 9.55
N LEU A 68 8.88 8.15 8.38
CA LEU A 68 8.30 9.11 7.43
C LEU A 68 7.13 9.86 8.08
N GLN A 69 6.16 9.14 8.67
CA GLN A 69 5.05 9.77 9.39
C GLN A 69 5.54 10.71 10.51
N LYS A 70 6.51 10.28 11.33
CA LYS A 70 7.07 11.10 12.42
C LYS A 70 7.73 12.40 11.93
N HIS A 71 8.34 12.40 10.74
CA HIS A 71 8.94 13.62 10.17
C HIS A 71 7.89 14.53 9.51
N LEU A 72 6.83 13.94 8.92
CA LEU A 72 5.80 14.70 8.23
C LEU A 72 4.72 15.26 9.17
N ALA A 73 4.36 14.55 10.24
CA ALA A 73 3.30 14.97 11.16
C ALA A 73 3.52 16.35 11.80
N PRO A 74 4.74 16.75 12.23
CA PRO A 74 4.98 18.07 12.80
C PRO A 74 4.73 19.24 11.83
N THR A 75 4.78 19.01 10.51
CA THR A 75 4.54 20.06 9.51
C THR A 75 3.09 20.54 9.50
N LYS A 76 2.16 19.76 10.06
CA LYS A 76 0.70 19.98 10.01
C LYS A 76 0.10 20.03 8.60
N LEU A 77 0.90 19.74 7.56
CA LEU A 77 0.43 19.64 6.18
C LEU A 77 -0.34 18.33 5.95
N TYR A 78 0.08 17.24 6.59
CA TYR A 78 -0.51 15.92 6.38
C TYR A 78 -1.23 15.43 7.62
N THR A 79 -2.46 14.94 7.42
CA THR A 79 -3.21 14.21 8.45
C THR A 79 -3.14 12.72 8.13
N PHE A 80 -2.74 11.88 9.08
CA PHE A 80 -2.62 10.43 8.88
C PHE A 80 -3.75 9.68 9.60
N ALA A 81 -4.28 8.63 8.97
CA ALA A 81 -5.25 7.73 9.59
C ALA A 81 -4.59 6.95 10.74
N LYS A 82 -5.33 6.76 11.84
CA LYS A 82 -4.84 6.05 13.04
C LYS A 82 -4.82 4.53 12.88
N ASN A 83 -5.65 3.97 12.00
CA ASN A 83 -5.99 2.55 11.98
C ASN A 83 -5.60 1.84 10.66
N SER A 84 -4.54 2.27 9.98
CA SER A 84 -4.02 1.50 8.84
C SER A 84 -3.12 0.37 9.35
N GLN A 85 -3.38 -0.85 8.89
CA GLN A 85 -2.69 -2.03 9.44
C GLN A 85 -1.36 -2.31 8.74
N ARG A 86 -1.24 -2.01 7.44
CA ARG A 86 -0.05 -2.34 6.62
C ARG A 86 0.69 -1.15 6.05
N GLY A 87 0.00 -0.02 5.92
CA GLY A 87 0.54 1.16 5.25
C GLY A 87 0.31 2.40 6.08
N ILE A 88 0.46 3.53 5.40
CA ILE A 88 0.10 4.83 5.92
C ILE A 88 -0.97 5.40 5.01
N LEU A 89 -1.97 6.06 5.57
CA LEU A 89 -3.04 6.69 4.81
C LEU A 89 -3.11 8.17 5.15
N VAL A 90 -2.77 9.02 4.19
CA VAL A 90 -3.00 10.46 4.28
C VAL A 90 -4.47 10.73 4.04
N LEU A 91 -5.09 11.45 4.96
CA LEU A 91 -6.50 11.84 4.94
C LEU A 91 -6.65 13.31 4.55
N PRO A 92 -7.60 13.63 3.64
CA PRO A 92 -7.96 15.02 3.38
C PRO A 92 -8.54 15.67 4.63
N ASN A 93 -8.21 16.94 4.84
CA ASN A 93 -8.73 17.76 5.92
C ASN A 93 -8.88 19.22 5.47
N LEU A 94 -9.71 19.99 6.16
CA LEU A 94 -10.04 21.37 5.78
C LEU A 94 -8.85 22.34 5.83
N ARG A 95 -7.86 22.09 6.70
CA ARG A 95 -6.70 22.99 6.85
C ARG A 95 -5.64 22.75 5.78
N SER A 96 -5.59 21.55 5.23
CA SER A 96 -4.59 21.12 4.25
C SER A 96 -5.13 19.90 3.50
N ASN A 97 -5.75 20.16 2.34
CA ASN A 97 -6.58 19.21 1.59
C ASN A 97 -5.76 18.22 0.73
N PHE A 98 -4.73 17.61 1.31
CA PHE A 98 -3.94 16.57 0.66
C PHE A 98 -4.57 15.18 0.84
N GLY A 99 -4.36 14.31 -0.15
CA GLY A 99 -4.91 12.96 -0.17
C GLY A 99 -6.33 12.87 -0.75
N PRO A 100 -7.01 11.72 -0.63
CA PRO A 100 -6.53 10.52 0.06
C PRO A 100 -5.30 9.93 -0.62
N MET A 101 -4.32 9.47 0.17
CA MET A 101 -3.14 8.79 -0.36
C MET A 101 -2.71 7.67 0.57
N TYR A 102 -2.91 6.43 0.11
CA TYR A 102 -2.38 5.24 0.76
C TYR A 102 -0.96 4.95 0.24
N VAL A 103 -0.06 4.58 1.13
CA VAL A 103 1.31 4.15 0.78
C VAL A 103 1.73 2.98 1.65
N CYS A 104 2.18 1.89 1.04
CA CYS A 104 2.81 0.76 1.70
C CYS A 104 4.11 0.41 0.99
N LYS A 105 5.18 0.15 1.75
CA LYS A 105 6.47 -0.29 1.21
C LYS A 105 6.69 -1.76 1.55
N LEU A 106 6.99 -2.56 0.54
CA LEU A 106 7.35 -3.97 0.68
C LEU A 106 8.79 -4.19 0.21
N GLN A 107 9.53 -5.08 0.88
CA GLN A 107 10.86 -5.50 0.45
C GLN A 107 10.88 -7.02 0.24
N ARG A 108 11.41 -7.46 -0.91
CA ARG A 108 11.60 -8.88 -1.21
C ARG A 108 12.65 -9.47 -0.27
N ALA A 109 12.32 -10.62 0.31
CA ALA A 109 13.21 -11.43 1.12
C ALA A 109 14.47 -11.84 0.36
N ALA A 110 15.49 -12.27 1.12
CA ALA A 110 16.63 -12.98 0.56
C ALA A 110 16.24 -14.38 0.10
#